data_AF-A0A562KDT4-F1
#
_entry.id   AF-A0A562KDT4-F1
#
_cell.length_a   1.000
_cell.length_b   1.000
_cell.length_c   1.000
_cell.angle_alpha   90.00
_cell.angle_beta   90.00
_cell.angle_gamma   90.00
#
_symmetry.space_group_name_H-M   'P 1'
#
loop_
_entity.id
_entity.type
_entity.pdbx_description
1 polymer ?
#
loop_
_entity_poly.entity_id
_entity_poly.type
_entity_poly.pdbx_seq_one_letter_code
_entity_poly.pdbx_strand_id
1 'polypeptide(L)'
;MKIKILVFLLISVVGFSQKKKINEEYDYINNYYQFVYQAHYEYLKEDYQKAYDLLKTAEKNCPLLNQMGIYEPKILAECAVRLGKNNEALDYIEFTLKEYGTKFSYIENDSVFNELKSSKRWKKIKINAEKYFNDYSKRVDFNLRKELNFMKKEDQRVRTNGFDAEGAKIVDSVNIDKLKKIVTDCDCYPNYSVNLVGSYDTDEFDPEISVLVFHINKKRAEYWKPIFLDLIRRGRAPADIYGKLIDSNLRSNGVFQYGIYNNVKKDRIEDFENLDNRRIAVGLPPWQLEKDIYELIRKKYGF
;
A
#
# COMPACT_ATOMS: atom_id res chain seq x y z
N MET A 1 3.53 -67.81 -8.91
CA MET A 1 4.62 -66.83 -8.69
C MET A 1 4.09 -65.44 -8.96
N LYS A 2 4.26 -64.53 -8.00
CA LYS A 2 3.66 -63.19 -7.95
C LYS A 2 4.35 -62.24 -8.95
N ILE A 3 3.63 -61.74 -9.95
CA ILE A 3 4.09 -60.63 -10.79
C ILE A 3 3.54 -59.34 -10.17
N LYS A 4 4.47 -58.48 -9.76
CA LYS A 4 4.22 -57.23 -9.03
C LYS A 4 3.61 -56.19 -9.98
N ILE A 5 2.52 -55.60 -9.53
CA ILE A 5 1.88 -54.40 -10.09
C ILE A 5 2.86 -53.22 -9.94
N LEU A 6 3.20 -52.54 -11.04
CA LEU A 6 3.90 -51.26 -11.01
C LEU A 6 2.91 -50.17 -11.44
N VAL A 7 2.34 -49.47 -10.45
CA VAL A 7 1.52 -48.28 -10.65
C VAL A 7 2.45 -47.12 -10.97
N PHE A 8 2.42 -46.63 -12.21
CA PHE A 8 3.06 -45.36 -12.58
C PHE A 8 2.06 -44.23 -12.35
N LEU A 9 2.23 -43.54 -11.21
CA LEU A 9 1.49 -42.34 -10.83
C LEU A 9 2.20 -41.13 -11.45
N LEU A 10 1.70 -40.66 -12.59
CA LEU A 10 2.15 -39.41 -13.22
C LEU A 10 1.48 -38.23 -12.50
N ILE A 11 2.11 -37.79 -11.41
CA ILE A 11 1.83 -36.51 -10.76
C ILE A 11 2.56 -35.44 -11.58
N SER A 12 1.89 -34.88 -12.59
CA SER A 12 2.31 -33.64 -13.23
C SER A 12 1.76 -32.45 -12.43
N VAL A 13 2.46 -32.08 -11.36
CA VAL A 13 2.29 -30.79 -10.68
C VAL A 13 3.52 -29.94 -10.96
N VAL A 14 3.51 -29.31 -12.13
CA VAL A 14 4.18 -28.03 -12.37
C VAL A 14 3.23 -27.01 -11.72
N GLY A 15 3.57 -26.18 -10.73
CA GLY A 15 4.84 -25.54 -10.44
C GLY A 15 4.56 -24.04 -10.28
N PHE A 16 3.74 -23.66 -9.30
CA PHE A 16 3.59 -22.28 -8.81
C PHE A 16 3.15 -22.32 -7.34
N SER A 17 4.13 -22.51 -6.47
CA SER A 17 4.02 -22.09 -5.08
C SER A 17 5.43 -21.87 -4.57
N GLN A 18 5.95 -20.65 -4.75
CA GLN A 18 6.99 -20.16 -3.86
C GLN A 18 6.34 -19.94 -2.49
N LYS A 19 6.04 -21.03 -1.78
CA LYS A 19 5.94 -20.98 -0.32
C LYS A 19 7.37 -20.86 0.19
N LYS A 20 7.90 -19.62 0.19
CA LYS A 20 9.03 -19.27 1.06
C LYS A 20 8.72 -19.81 2.46
N LYS A 21 9.73 -20.38 3.12
CA LYS A 21 9.62 -20.94 4.46
C LYS A 21 8.96 -19.91 5.39
N ILE A 22 8.04 -20.38 6.22
CA ILE A 22 7.17 -19.63 7.13
C ILE A 22 7.94 -18.69 8.11
N ASN A 23 9.27 -18.75 8.17
CA ASN A 23 10.11 -17.99 9.12
C ASN A 23 11.09 -16.98 8.49
N GLU A 24 11.09 -16.77 7.17
CA GLU A 24 11.84 -15.64 6.57
C GLU A 24 10.84 -14.54 6.22
N GLU A 25 10.70 -13.56 7.11
CA GLU A 25 9.92 -12.36 6.81
C GLU A 25 10.49 -11.66 5.58
N TYR A 26 9.60 -11.23 4.69
CA TYR A 26 9.98 -10.44 3.51
C TYR A 26 10.61 -9.12 3.93
N ASP A 27 11.66 -8.70 3.22
CA ASP A 27 12.25 -7.38 3.35
C ASP A 27 11.82 -6.51 2.16
N TYR A 28 10.77 -5.73 2.39
CA TYR A 28 10.15 -4.86 1.40
C TYR A 28 10.98 -3.61 1.09
N ILE A 29 11.79 -3.14 2.05
CA ILE A 29 12.71 -2.01 1.83
C ILE A 29 13.72 -2.39 0.76
N ASN A 30 14.38 -3.54 0.93
CA ASN A 30 15.47 -3.93 0.03
C ASN A 30 15.01 -4.62 -1.25
N ASN A 31 13.82 -5.24 -1.27
CA ASN A 31 13.45 -6.13 -2.38
C ASN A 31 12.14 -5.76 -3.10
N TYR A 32 11.45 -4.69 -2.70
CA TYR A 32 10.11 -4.39 -3.23
C TYR A 32 9.91 -2.91 -3.60
N TYR A 33 10.00 -1.98 -2.64
CA TYR A 33 9.49 -0.61 -2.83
C TYR A 33 10.10 0.10 -4.04
N GLN A 34 11.42 -0.02 -4.25
CA GLN A 34 12.10 0.65 -5.36
C GLN A 34 11.63 0.15 -6.73
N PHE A 35 11.36 -1.16 -6.87
CA PHE A 35 10.79 -1.71 -8.11
C PHE A 35 9.38 -1.16 -8.35
N VAL A 36 8.57 -1.06 -7.30
CA VAL A 36 7.19 -0.54 -7.42
C VAL A 36 7.17 0.93 -7.80
N TYR A 37 8.02 1.77 -7.22
CA TYR A 37 8.07 3.19 -7.57
C TYR A 37 8.50 3.40 -9.01
N GLN A 38 9.53 2.69 -9.45
CA GLN A 38 9.96 2.73 -10.85
C GLN A 38 8.86 2.21 -11.78
N ALA A 39 8.15 1.14 -11.41
CA ALA A 39 7.06 0.63 -12.22
C ALA A 39 5.91 1.62 -12.35
N HIS A 40 5.56 2.32 -11.26
CA HIS A 40 4.52 3.34 -11.29
C HIS A 40 4.89 4.48 -12.23
N TYR A 41 6.15 4.95 -12.15
CA TYR A 41 6.67 5.96 -13.05
C TYR A 41 6.58 5.53 -14.53
N GLU A 42 7.00 4.30 -14.87
CA GLU A 42 6.94 3.82 -16.26
C GLU A 42 5.50 3.57 -16.73
N TYR A 43 4.62 3.09 -15.84
CA TYR A 43 3.20 2.96 -16.13
C TYR A 43 2.55 4.32 -16.45
N LEU A 44 2.89 5.36 -15.70
CA LEU A 44 2.40 6.72 -15.95
C LEU A 44 2.93 7.30 -17.27
N LYS A 45 4.07 6.81 -17.76
CA LYS A 45 4.63 7.11 -19.07
C LYS A 45 4.16 6.18 -20.19
N GLU A 46 3.25 5.27 -19.88
CA GLU A 46 2.69 4.29 -20.82
C GLU A 46 3.70 3.26 -21.35
N ASP A 47 4.85 3.11 -20.70
CA ASP A 47 5.77 1.99 -20.94
C ASP A 47 5.29 0.75 -20.15
N TYR A 48 4.22 0.14 -20.66
CA TYR A 48 3.53 -0.97 -20.00
C TYR A 48 4.39 -2.23 -19.88
N GLN A 49 5.31 -2.45 -20.82
CA GLN A 49 6.21 -3.61 -20.77
C GLN A 49 7.19 -3.45 -19.60
N LYS A 50 7.84 -2.29 -19.48
CA LYS A 50 8.79 -2.03 -18.39
C LYS A 50 8.09 -1.98 -17.04
N ALA A 51 6.92 -1.35 -16.95
CA ALA A 51 6.11 -1.34 -15.73
C ALA A 51 5.73 -2.76 -15.28
N TYR A 52 5.28 -3.60 -16.22
CA TYR A 52 4.97 -5.00 -15.96
C TYR A 52 6.20 -5.75 -15.44
N ASP A 53 7.35 -5.67 -16.12
CA ASP A 53 8.56 -6.41 -15.74
C ASP A 53 9.07 -6.01 -14.34
N LEU A 54 9.01 -4.72 -14.00
CA LEU A 54 9.36 -4.21 -12.67
C LEU A 54 8.40 -4.73 -11.59
N LEU A 55 7.08 -4.71 -11.83
CA LEU A 55 6.11 -5.24 -10.86
C LEU A 55 6.19 -6.76 -10.71
N LYS A 56 6.45 -7.51 -11.78
CA LYS A 56 6.70 -8.95 -11.70
C LYS A 56 7.98 -9.26 -10.92
N THR A 57 9.00 -8.42 -11.04
CA THR A 57 10.22 -8.52 -10.22
C THR A 57 9.90 -8.28 -8.74
N ALA A 58 9.12 -7.23 -8.43
CA ALA A 58 8.67 -6.95 -7.07
C ALA A 58 7.85 -8.13 -6.49
N GLU A 59 6.87 -8.63 -7.23
CA GLU A 59 5.99 -9.75 -6.84
C GLU A 59 6.78 -11.04 -6.57
N LYS A 60 7.81 -11.33 -7.38
CA LYS A 60 8.67 -12.50 -7.19
C LYS A 60 9.45 -12.41 -5.87
N ASN A 61 9.80 -11.20 -5.44
CA ASN A 61 10.59 -10.98 -4.24
C ASN A 61 9.72 -10.98 -2.98
N CYS A 62 8.58 -10.27 -3.04
CA CYS A 62 7.62 -10.07 -1.96
C CYS A 62 6.17 -10.06 -2.49
N PRO A 63 5.18 -10.53 -1.71
CA PRO A 63 3.77 -10.39 -2.06
C PRO A 63 3.40 -8.93 -2.34
N LEU A 64 2.49 -8.72 -3.29
CA LEU A 64 2.00 -7.38 -3.60
C LEU A 64 1.27 -6.78 -2.38
N LEU A 65 1.47 -5.48 -2.17
CA LEU A 65 0.89 -4.77 -1.01
C LEU A 65 -0.40 -4.01 -1.34
N ASN A 66 -0.68 -3.74 -2.63
CA ASN A 66 -1.77 -2.86 -3.07
C ASN A 66 -1.71 -1.49 -2.39
N GLN A 67 -0.52 -0.88 -2.46
CA GLN A 67 -0.22 0.44 -1.89
C GLN A 67 -1.23 1.48 -2.36
N MET A 68 -1.82 2.19 -1.41
CA MET A 68 -2.70 3.33 -1.71
C MET A 68 -1.96 4.33 -2.60
N GLY A 69 -2.61 4.77 -3.68
CA GLY A 69 -2.04 5.67 -4.68
C GLY A 69 -1.21 4.99 -5.77
N ILE A 70 -0.91 3.69 -5.66
CA ILE A 70 -0.23 2.91 -6.71
C ILE A 70 -1.11 1.77 -7.21
N TYR A 71 -1.71 1.00 -6.30
CA TYR A 71 -2.58 -0.14 -6.63
C TYR A 71 -1.92 -1.15 -7.58
N GLU A 72 -0.76 -1.68 -7.18
CA GLU A 72 0.11 -2.53 -8.02
C GLU A 72 -0.62 -3.69 -8.71
N PRO A 73 -1.51 -4.45 -8.04
CA PRO A 73 -2.26 -5.52 -8.71
C PRO A 73 -3.14 -5.02 -9.86
N LYS A 74 -3.74 -3.82 -9.73
CA LYS A 74 -4.52 -3.20 -10.80
C LYS A 74 -3.60 -2.77 -11.95
N ILE A 75 -2.47 -2.13 -11.64
CA ILE A 75 -1.48 -1.76 -12.67
C ILE A 75 -1.00 -3.01 -13.42
N LEU A 76 -0.70 -4.11 -12.72
CA LEU A 76 -0.33 -5.39 -13.35
C LEU A 76 -1.43 -5.93 -14.26
N ALA A 77 -2.69 -5.89 -13.82
CA ALA A 77 -3.83 -6.30 -14.65
C ALA A 77 -3.92 -5.46 -15.93
N GLU A 78 -3.82 -4.13 -15.82
CA GLU A 78 -3.87 -3.22 -16.96
C GLU A 78 -2.70 -3.43 -17.93
N CYS A 79 -1.47 -3.55 -17.40
CA CYS A 79 -0.30 -3.83 -18.23
C CYS A 79 -0.44 -5.19 -18.93
N ALA A 80 -0.93 -6.21 -18.21
CA ALA A 80 -1.16 -7.54 -18.80
C ALA A 80 -2.15 -7.49 -19.97
N VAL A 81 -3.26 -6.75 -19.86
CA VAL A 81 -4.18 -6.55 -21.00
C VAL A 81 -3.47 -5.90 -22.18
N ARG A 82 -2.77 -4.78 -21.93
CA ARG A 82 -2.09 -4.03 -22.99
C ARG A 82 -0.98 -4.81 -23.69
N LEU A 83 -0.47 -5.85 -23.05
CA LEU A 83 0.52 -6.79 -23.58
C LEU A 83 -0.10 -8.08 -24.14
N GLY A 84 -1.44 -8.17 -24.24
CA GLY A 84 -2.16 -9.34 -24.74
C GLY A 84 -2.15 -10.55 -23.81
N LYS A 85 -1.76 -10.38 -22.54
CA LYS A 85 -1.67 -11.43 -21.51
C LYS A 85 -3.00 -11.58 -20.75
N ASN A 86 -4.07 -11.81 -21.48
CA ASN A 86 -5.45 -11.67 -20.97
C ASN A 86 -5.82 -12.61 -19.83
N ASN A 87 -5.26 -13.83 -19.81
CA ASN A 87 -5.49 -14.75 -18.70
C ASN A 87 -4.86 -14.25 -17.40
N GLU A 88 -3.65 -13.69 -17.49
CA GLU A 88 -2.94 -13.14 -16.33
C GLU A 88 -3.61 -11.84 -15.85
N ALA A 89 -4.10 -11.00 -16.78
CA ALA A 89 -4.92 -9.86 -16.40
C ALA A 89 -6.14 -10.27 -15.56
N LEU A 90 -6.83 -11.35 -15.96
CA LEU A 90 -7.96 -11.91 -15.22
C LEU A 90 -7.55 -12.52 -13.88
N ASP A 91 -6.34 -13.10 -13.76
CA ASP A 91 -5.78 -13.55 -12.48
C ASP A 91 -5.63 -12.37 -11.51
N TYR A 92 -5.05 -11.26 -11.97
CA TYR A 92 -4.86 -10.06 -11.14
C TYR A 92 -6.15 -9.32 -10.80
N ILE A 93 -7.11 -9.27 -11.71
CA ILE A 93 -8.47 -8.79 -11.41
C ILE A 93 -9.06 -9.64 -10.29
N GLU A 94 -9.09 -10.95 -10.45
CA GLU A 94 -9.70 -11.85 -9.47
C GLU A 94 -8.98 -11.79 -8.11
N PHE A 95 -7.65 -11.69 -8.11
CA PHE A 95 -6.83 -11.46 -6.92
C PHE A 95 -7.21 -10.17 -6.20
N THR A 96 -7.35 -9.07 -6.93
CA THR A 96 -7.68 -7.75 -6.36
C THR A 96 -9.05 -7.72 -5.70
N LEU A 97 -10.05 -8.39 -6.30
CA LEU A 97 -11.39 -8.52 -5.72
C LEU A 97 -11.38 -9.35 -4.43
N LYS A 98 -10.64 -10.47 -4.42
CA LYS A 98 -10.61 -11.41 -3.29
C LYS A 98 -9.80 -10.89 -2.13
N GLU A 99 -8.60 -10.40 -2.40
CA GLU A 99 -7.68 -10.03 -1.33
C GLU A 99 -7.96 -8.64 -0.79
N TYR A 100 -8.19 -7.65 -1.64
CA TYR A 100 -8.32 -6.24 -1.19
C TYR A 100 -9.76 -5.70 -1.26
N GLY A 101 -10.74 -6.55 -1.55
CA GLY A 101 -12.16 -6.16 -1.52
C GLY A 101 -12.52 -5.04 -2.48
N THR A 102 -11.80 -4.91 -3.59
CA THR A 102 -12.14 -3.92 -4.62
C THR A 102 -13.50 -4.24 -5.20
N LYS A 103 -14.39 -3.24 -5.31
CA LYS A 103 -15.69 -3.44 -5.96
C LYS A 103 -15.51 -3.77 -7.44
N PHE A 104 -16.20 -4.82 -7.90
CA PHE A 104 -16.13 -5.23 -9.31
C PHE A 104 -16.59 -4.14 -10.28
N SER A 105 -17.49 -3.24 -9.87
CA SER A 105 -17.90 -2.09 -10.68
C SER A 105 -16.74 -1.19 -11.08
N TYR A 106 -15.68 -1.05 -10.25
CA TYR A 106 -14.50 -0.28 -10.62
C TYR A 106 -13.68 -0.95 -11.74
N ILE A 107 -13.65 -2.28 -11.76
CA ILE A 107 -13.01 -3.03 -12.84
C ILE A 107 -13.92 -3.05 -14.08
N GLU A 108 -15.22 -3.24 -13.90
CA GLU A 108 -16.19 -3.33 -15.00
C GLU A 108 -16.32 -2.02 -15.77
N ASN A 109 -16.22 -0.87 -15.09
CA ASN A 109 -16.35 0.43 -15.73
C ASN A 109 -15.05 0.94 -16.36
N ASP A 110 -13.92 0.30 -16.08
CA ASP A 110 -12.63 0.68 -16.67
C ASP A 110 -12.52 0.15 -18.11
N SER A 111 -12.39 1.10 -19.05
CA SER A 111 -12.35 0.81 -20.48
C SER A 111 -11.15 -0.05 -20.90
N VAL A 112 -10.06 -0.06 -20.12
CA VAL A 112 -8.89 -0.89 -20.39
C VAL A 112 -9.27 -2.37 -20.45
N PHE A 113 -10.25 -2.80 -19.65
CA PHE A 113 -10.65 -4.21 -19.58
C PHE A 113 -11.77 -4.60 -20.56
N ASN A 114 -12.16 -3.72 -21.48
CA ASN A 114 -13.29 -3.97 -22.39
C ASN A 114 -13.14 -5.25 -23.22
N GLU A 115 -11.93 -5.55 -23.70
CA GLU A 115 -11.67 -6.77 -24.49
C GLU A 115 -11.87 -8.06 -23.68
N LEU A 116 -11.67 -8.01 -22.37
CA LEU A 116 -11.83 -9.17 -21.49
C LEU A 116 -13.30 -9.53 -21.26
N LYS A 117 -14.22 -8.58 -21.41
CA LYS A 117 -15.65 -8.71 -21.04
C LYS A 117 -16.38 -9.83 -21.78
N SER A 118 -15.93 -10.15 -22.99
CA SER A 118 -16.50 -11.21 -23.83
C SER A 118 -16.14 -12.62 -23.33
N SER A 119 -15.05 -12.76 -22.57
CA SER A 119 -14.51 -14.05 -22.15
C SER A 119 -15.41 -14.79 -21.15
N LYS A 120 -15.41 -16.13 -21.23
CA LYS A 120 -16.12 -16.98 -20.25
C LYS A 120 -15.61 -16.74 -18.82
N ARG A 121 -14.32 -16.50 -18.66
CA ARG A 121 -13.69 -16.27 -17.36
C ARG A 121 -14.12 -14.93 -16.74
N TRP A 122 -14.20 -13.85 -17.52
CA TRP A 122 -14.77 -12.59 -17.05
C TRP A 122 -16.20 -12.76 -16.52
N LYS A 123 -17.07 -13.44 -17.29
CA LYS A 123 -18.45 -13.72 -16.86
C LYS A 123 -18.51 -14.48 -15.54
N LYS A 124 -17.61 -15.45 -15.35
CA LYS A 124 -17.47 -16.18 -14.07
C LYS A 124 -17.03 -15.27 -12.92
N ILE A 125 -16.05 -14.39 -13.15
CA ILE A 125 -15.62 -13.42 -12.14
C ILE A 125 -16.79 -12.50 -11.77
N LYS A 126 -17.52 -11.96 -12.75
CA LYS A 126 -18.70 -11.11 -12.53
C LYS A 126 -19.75 -11.79 -11.66
N ILE A 127 -20.10 -13.06 -11.95
CA ILE A 127 -21.07 -13.83 -11.16
C ILE A 127 -20.61 -14.03 -9.71
N ASN A 128 -19.30 -14.21 -9.49
CA ASN A 128 -18.75 -14.44 -8.15
C ASN A 128 -18.33 -13.17 -7.42
N ALA A 129 -18.40 -12.00 -8.06
CA ALA A 129 -17.86 -10.75 -7.52
C ALA A 129 -18.45 -10.38 -6.15
N GLU A 130 -19.77 -10.50 -6.00
CA GLU A 130 -20.45 -10.22 -4.74
C GLU A 130 -20.00 -11.20 -3.64
N LYS A 131 -19.85 -12.49 -3.98
CA LYS A 131 -19.32 -13.48 -3.05
C LYS A 131 -17.89 -13.13 -2.60
N TYR A 132 -17.01 -12.73 -3.51
CA TYR A 132 -15.65 -12.33 -3.17
C TYR A 132 -15.63 -11.14 -2.21
N PHE A 133 -16.47 -10.13 -2.46
CA PHE A 133 -16.58 -8.97 -1.59
C PHE A 133 -17.16 -9.32 -0.20
N ASN A 134 -18.16 -10.19 -0.15
CA ASN A 134 -18.74 -10.69 1.11
C ASN A 134 -17.73 -11.50 1.92
N ASP A 135 -16.93 -12.35 1.28
CA ASP A 135 -15.90 -13.14 1.94
C ASP A 135 -14.74 -12.25 2.44
N TYR A 136 -14.35 -11.24 1.66
CA TYR A 136 -13.42 -10.21 2.11
C TYR A 136 -13.95 -9.45 3.34
N SER A 137 -15.20 -8.98 3.29
CA SER A 137 -15.79 -8.13 4.34
C SER A 137 -15.92 -8.84 5.69
N LYS A 138 -16.03 -10.17 5.71
CA LYS A 138 -16.00 -10.97 6.95
C LYS A 138 -14.66 -10.92 7.68
N ARG A 139 -13.57 -10.56 7.00
CA ARG A 139 -12.22 -10.42 7.60
C ARG A 139 -11.99 -9.04 8.19
N VAL A 140 -12.87 -8.07 7.90
CA VAL A 140 -12.73 -6.68 8.36
C VAL A 140 -13.17 -6.54 9.82
N ASP A 141 -12.31 -5.95 10.63
CA ASP A 141 -12.60 -5.51 11.99
C ASP A 141 -13.33 -4.15 11.97
N PHE A 142 -14.65 -4.21 11.93
CA PHE A 142 -15.52 -3.03 11.97
C PHE A 142 -15.43 -2.26 13.29
N ASN A 143 -14.99 -2.87 14.39
CA ASN A 143 -14.82 -2.17 15.66
C ASN A 143 -13.57 -1.30 15.63
N LEU A 144 -12.44 -1.87 15.20
CA LEU A 144 -11.21 -1.11 14.98
C LEU A 144 -11.45 0.02 13.97
N ARG A 145 -12.14 -0.26 12.86
CA ARG A 145 -12.50 0.75 11.85
C ARG A 145 -13.27 1.93 12.45
N LYS A 146 -14.28 1.67 13.30
CA LYS A 146 -15.03 2.73 14.01
C LYS A 146 -14.14 3.53 14.96
N GLU A 147 -13.22 2.87 15.65
CA GLU A 147 -12.27 3.53 16.54
C GLU A 147 -11.34 4.49 15.75
N LEU A 148 -10.80 4.06 14.61
CA LEU A 148 -9.98 4.91 13.73
C LEU A 148 -10.76 6.13 13.23
N ASN A 149 -12.03 5.94 12.87
CA ASN A 149 -12.93 7.04 12.50
C ASN A 149 -13.10 8.04 13.63
N PHE A 150 -13.34 7.54 14.84
CA PHE A 150 -13.49 8.39 16.01
C PHE A 150 -12.20 9.19 16.31
N MET A 151 -11.03 8.54 16.26
CA MET A 151 -9.73 9.21 16.44
C MET A 151 -9.53 10.35 15.43
N LYS A 152 -9.86 10.11 14.15
CA LYS A 152 -9.79 11.11 13.08
C LYS A 152 -10.76 12.26 13.28
N LYS A 153 -12.01 11.98 13.68
CA LYS A 153 -13.02 13.01 13.96
C LYS A 153 -12.61 13.91 15.12
N GLU A 154 -12.10 13.33 16.20
CA GLU A 154 -11.62 14.10 17.35
C GLU A 154 -10.40 14.96 17.01
N ASP A 155 -9.46 14.46 16.21
CA ASP A 155 -8.34 15.26 15.70
C ASP A 155 -8.83 16.47 14.88
N GLN A 156 -9.77 16.25 13.96
CA GLN A 156 -10.29 17.33 13.13
C GLN A 156 -11.13 18.33 13.94
N ARG A 157 -11.88 17.87 14.95
CA ARG A 157 -12.75 18.72 15.79
C ARG A 157 -11.99 19.87 16.45
N VAL A 158 -10.76 19.64 16.87
CA VAL A 158 -9.91 20.65 17.54
C VAL A 158 -9.10 21.52 16.57
N ARG A 159 -9.25 21.30 15.24
CA ARG A 159 -8.42 21.95 14.20
C ARG A 159 -9.23 22.74 13.17
N THR A 160 -10.45 22.33 12.83
CA THR A 160 -11.18 22.85 11.66
C THR A 160 -12.15 23.99 11.97
N ASN A 161 -12.69 24.07 13.19
CA ASN A 161 -13.67 25.08 13.60
C ASN A 161 -13.08 26.10 14.58
N GLY A 162 -11.95 26.69 14.20
CA GLY A 162 -11.07 27.42 15.10
C GLY A 162 -10.06 26.47 15.76
N PHE A 163 -8.80 26.91 15.84
CA PHE A 163 -7.75 26.09 16.40
C PHE A 163 -7.80 26.13 17.93
N ASP A 164 -8.23 25.02 18.55
CA ASP A 164 -8.17 24.81 19.99
C ASP A 164 -6.81 24.21 20.36
N ALA A 165 -5.87 25.07 20.72
CA ALA A 165 -4.50 24.65 21.01
C ALA A 165 -4.38 23.74 22.24
N GLU A 166 -5.26 23.87 23.24
CA GLU A 166 -5.22 23.02 24.43
C GLU A 166 -5.93 21.70 24.19
N GLY A 167 -7.11 21.73 23.55
CA GLY A 167 -7.80 20.53 23.08
C GLY A 167 -6.93 19.70 22.13
N ALA A 168 -6.18 20.34 21.24
CA ALA A 168 -5.21 19.70 20.36
C ALA A 168 -4.19 18.84 21.14
N LYS A 169 -3.55 19.39 22.18
CA LYS A 169 -2.55 18.65 22.96
C LYS A 169 -3.14 17.43 23.66
N ILE A 170 -4.36 17.58 24.19
CA ILE A 170 -5.07 16.49 24.88
C ILE A 170 -5.42 15.39 23.87
N VAL A 171 -6.04 15.76 22.75
CA VAL A 171 -6.43 14.83 21.68
C VAL A 171 -5.20 14.12 21.09
N ASP A 172 -4.11 14.86 20.84
CA ASP A 172 -2.87 14.29 20.33
C ASP A 172 -2.29 13.26 21.31
N SER A 173 -2.25 13.55 22.62
CA SER A 173 -1.78 12.58 23.61
C SER A 173 -2.64 11.31 23.62
N VAL A 174 -3.97 11.46 23.65
CA VAL A 174 -4.91 10.33 23.65
C VAL A 174 -4.78 9.49 22.38
N ASN A 175 -4.74 10.15 21.21
CA ASN A 175 -4.61 9.47 19.93
C ASN A 175 -3.28 8.72 19.81
N ILE A 176 -2.18 9.28 20.30
CA ILE A 176 -0.88 8.60 20.29
C ILE A 176 -0.89 7.36 21.17
N ASP A 177 -1.52 7.43 22.35
CA ASP A 177 -1.58 6.28 23.26
C ASP A 177 -2.49 5.17 22.71
N LYS A 178 -3.61 5.55 22.08
CA LYS A 178 -4.47 4.63 21.33
C LYS A 178 -3.76 3.99 20.14
N LEU A 179 -3.07 4.80 19.33
CA LEU A 179 -2.30 4.31 18.19
C LEU A 179 -1.23 3.31 18.65
N LYS A 180 -0.53 3.58 19.75
CA LYS A 180 0.43 2.66 20.36
C LYS A 180 -0.20 1.32 20.69
N LYS A 181 -1.37 1.33 21.34
CA LYS A 181 -2.11 0.11 21.66
C LYS A 181 -2.51 -0.65 20.38
N ILE A 182 -3.12 0.05 19.42
CA ILE A 182 -3.55 -0.55 18.15
C ILE A 182 -2.38 -1.21 17.43
N VAL A 183 -1.29 -0.47 17.20
CA VAL A 183 -0.10 -1.00 16.49
C VAL A 183 0.51 -2.20 17.21
N THR A 184 0.51 -2.19 18.55
CA THR A 184 1.00 -3.33 19.35
C THR A 184 0.08 -4.54 19.22
N ASP A 185 -1.24 -4.32 19.26
CA ASP A 185 -2.24 -5.39 19.23
C ASP A 185 -2.33 -6.05 17.85
N CYS A 186 -2.23 -5.28 16.75
CA CYS A 186 -2.34 -5.81 15.38
C CYS A 186 -1.00 -6.09 14.69
N ASP A 187 0.14 -5.67 15.27
CA ASP A 187 1.48 -5.78 14.68
C ASP A 187 1.52 -5.24 13.23
N CYS A 188 0.83 -4.14 13.00
CA CYS A 188 0.77 -3.41 11.74
C CYS A 188 0.32 -1.96 11.96
N TYR A 189 0.53 -1.10 10.96
CA TYR A 189 -0.10 0.21 10.92
C TYR A 189 -1.50 0.07 10.29
N PRO A 190 -2.57 0.53 10.96
CA PRO A 190 -3.93 0.08 10.64
C PRO A 190 -4.43 0.51 9.26
N ASN A 191 -4.11 1.72 8.75
CA ASN A 191 -4.58 2.17 7.44
C ASN A 191 -4.00 1.39 6.24
N TYR A 192 -2.89 0.68 6.44
CA TYR A 192 -2.22 -0.12 5.42
C TYR A 192 -2.76 -1.55 5.35
N SER A 193 -3.48 -1.95 6.39
CA SER A 193 -4.05 -3.28 6.50
C SER A 193 -5.47 -3.26 5.97
N VAL A 194 -5.62 -3.08 4.66
CA VAL A 194 -6.92 -3.14 3.97
C VAL A 194 -7.68 -4.43 4.33
N ASN A 195 -6.95 -5.54 4.51
CA ASN A 195 -7.51 -6.83 4.93
C ASN A 195 -7.97 -6.86 6.40
N LEU A 196 -7.48 -5.94 7.24
CA LEU A 196 -7.86 -5.81 8.64
C LEU A 196 -8.98 -4.79 8.83
N VAL A 197 -8.88 -3.59 8.27
CA VAL A 197 -9.81 -2.49 8.56
C VAL A 197 -10.72 -2.11 7.39
N GLY A 198 -10.60 -2.78 6.25
CA GLY A 198 -11.40 -2.51 5.06
C GLY A 198 -10.91 -1.31 4.26
N SER A 199 -11.43 -1.14 3.04
CA SER A 199 -11.21 0.04 2.20
C SER A 199 -12.42 0.98 2.30
N TYR A 200 -12.42 2.10 1.57
CA TYR A 200 -13.61 2.96 1.44
C TYR A 200 -14.84 2.18 0.96
N ASP A 201 -14.64 1.17 0.13
CA ASP A 201 -15.75 0.39 -0.44
C ASP A 201 -16.56 -0.39 0.59
N THR A 202 -15.99 -0.66 1.76
CA THR A 202 -16.60 -1.46 2.82
C THR A 202 -17.85 -0.79 3.41
N ASP A 203 -17.80 0.52 3.68
CA ASP A 203 -18.91 1.27 4.31
C ASP A 203 -18.86 2.79 4.03
N GLU A 204 -18.15 3.22 2.97
CA GLU A 204 -18.01 4.62 2.56
C GLU A 204 -17.26 5.52 3.57
N PHE A 205 -16.44 4.91 4.42
CA PHE A 205 -15.53 5.62 5.31
C PHE A 205 -14.05 5.39 4.93
N ASP A 206 -13.17 6.37 5.13
CA ASP A 206 -11.74 6.19 4.87
C ASP A 206 -10.95 6.00 6.19
N PRO A 207 -10.43 4.79 6.48
CA PRO A 207 -9.69 4.48 7.71
C PRO A 207 -8.26 5.05 7.71
N GLU A 208 -7.89 5.88 6.73
CA GLU A 208 -6.64 6.65 6.71
C GLU A 208 -6.51 7.53 7.97
N ILE A 209 -5.44 7.26 8.74
CA ILE A 209 -5.08 7.99 9.97
C ILE A 209 -3.60 8.42 10.00
N SER A 210 -2.87 8.38 8.88
CA SER A 210 -1.43 8.77 8.87
C SER A 210 -1.22 10.24 9.22
N VAL A 211 -2.25 11.08 9.10
CA VAL A 211 -2.22 12.46 9.61
C VAL A 211 -1.83 12.52 11.10
N LEU A 212 -2.25 11.54 11.91
CA LEU A 212 -1.94 11.49 13.34
C LEU A 212 -0.43 11.37 13.62
N VAL A 213 0.33 10.80 12.68
CA VAL A 213 1.80 10.68 12.79
C VAL A 213 2.46 12.06 12.80
N PHE A 214 1.90 13.04 12.09
CA PHE A 214 2.41 14.42 12.09
C PHE A 214 2.28 15.11 13.45
N HIS A 215 1.48 14.54 14.36
CA HIS A 215 1.21 15.10 15.69
C HIS A 215 2.03 14.41 16.79
N ILE A 216 2.82 13.38 16.46
CA ILE A 216 3.75 12.75 17.39
C ILE A 216 4.92 13.70 17.66
N ASN A 217 5.00 14.22 18.88
CA ASN A 217 6.09 15.11 19.27
C ASN A 217 7.46 14.39 19.38
N LYS A 218 8.53 15.20 19.38
CA LYS A 218 9.93 14.74 19.37
C LYS A 218 10.26 13.77 20.50
N LYS A 219 9.72 14.00 21.71
CA LYS A 219 9.96 13.11 22.87
C LYS A 219 9.37 11.73 22.64
N ARG A 220 8.20 11.63 22.00
CA ARG A 220 7.54 10.35 21.69
C ARG A 220 8.05 9.73 20.39
N ALA A 221 8.63 10.52 19.48
CA ALA A 221 9.13 10.03 18.19
C ALA A 221 10.20 8.93 18.33
N GLU A 222 11.07 9.00 19.34
CA GLU A 222 12.13 7.98 19.55
C GLU A 222 11.56 6.57 19.79
N TYR A 223 10.39 6.47 20.41
CA TYR A 223 9.69 5.18 20.56
C TYR A 223 9.22 4.63 19.19
N TRP A 224 8.70 5.52 18.34
CA TRP A 224 8.08 5.14 17.07
C TRP A 224 9.06 4.86 15.94
N LYS A 225 10.23 5.51 15.93
CA LYS A 225 11.25 5.32 14.88
C LYS A 225 11.58 3.85 14.60
N PRO A 226 12.06 3.04 15.57
CA PRO A 226 12.42 1.66 15.29
C PRO A 226 11.21 0.79 14.94
N ILE A 227 10.03 1.09 15.50
CA ILE A 227 8.79 0.35 15.25
C ILE A 227 8.30 0.58 13.82
N PHE A 228 8.22 1.84 13.38
CA PHE A 228 7.80 2.16 12.02
C PHE A 228 8.78 1.61 10.99
N LEU A 229 10.08 1.72 11.22
CA LEU A 229 11.08 1.16 10.30
C LEU A 229 10.92 -0.36 10.16
N ASP A 230 10.72 -1.08 11.27
CA ASP A 230 10.50 -2.52 11.24
C ASP A 230 9.18 -2.90 10.53
N LEU A 231 8.09 -2.19 10.83
CA LEU A 231 6.80 -2.42 10.15
C LEU A 231 6.88 -2.17 8.65
N ILE A 232 7.56 -1.12 8.21
CA ILE A 232 7.78 -0.83 6.79
C ILE A 232 8.61 -1.94 6.14
N ARG A 233 9.71 -2.36 6.79
CA ARG A 233 10.55 -3.46 6.31
C ARG A 233 9.74 -4.74 6.08
N ARG A 234 8.77 -5.03 6.95
CA ARG A 234 7.89 -6.21 6.86
C ARG A 234 6.64 -6.01 5.98
N GLY A 235 6.48 -4.85 5.34
CA GLY A 235 5.32 -4.54 4.51
C GLY A 235 4.02 -4.41 5.30
N ARG A 236 4.11 -4.00 6.57
CA ARG A 236 2.98 -3.85 7.51
C ARG A 236 2.68 -2.40 7.86
N ALA A 237 3.33 -1.45 7.19
CA ALA A 237 3.08 -0.03 7.30
C ALA A 237 3.34 0.66 5.95
N PRO A 238 2.72 1.83 5.70
CA PRO A 238 3.06 2.62 4.51
C PRO A 238 4.50 3.11 4.60
N ALA A 239 5.26 3.03 3.49
CA ALA A 239 6.67 3.42 3.47
C ALA A 239 6.92 4.89 3.89
N ASP A 240 5.92 5.76 3.71
CA ASP A 240 6.05 7.18 3.99
C ASP A 240 5.91 7.57 5.47
N ILE A 241 5.41 6.67 6.34
CA ILE A 241 5.12 7.04 7.74
C ILE A 241 6.37 7.42 8.52
N TYR A 242 7.52 6.82 8.19
CA TYR A 242 8.78 7.15 8.84
C TYR A 242 9.21 8.58 8.47
N GLY A 243 9.19 8.91 7.18
CA GLY A 243 9.50 10.26 6.70
C GLY A 243 8.55 11.31 7.30
N LYS A 244 7.24 11.00 7.38
CA LYS A 244 6.22 11.83 8.05
C LYS A 244 6.53 12.09 9.51
N LEU A 245 6.92 11.06 10.26
CA LEU A 245 7.30 11.20 11.67
C LEU A 245 8.50 12.14 11.83
N ILE A 246 9.54 11.97 11.00
CA ILE A 246 10.77 12.74 11.13
C ILE A 246 10.58 14.20 10.72
N ASP A 247 10.11 14.43 9.49
CA ASP A 247 10.04 15.78 8.93
C ASP A 247 8.96 16.65 9.61
N SER A 248 7.89 16.05 10.15
CA SER A 248 6.89 16.80 10.93
C SER A 248 7.51 17.42 12.19
N ASN A 249 8.41 16.70 12.86
CA ASN A 249 9.13 17.17 14.04
C ASN A 249 10.20 18.23 13.72
N LEU A 250 10.58 18.37 12.45
CA LEU A 250 11.56 19.35 11.97
C LEU A 250 10.90 20.57 11.32
N ARG A 251 9.58 20.55 11.14
CA ARG A 251 8.83 21.58 10.41
C ARG A 251 9.05 23.00 10.95
N SER A 252 9.14 23.17 12.27
CA SER A 252 9.39 24.47 12.91
C SER A 252 10.78 25.02 12.60
N ASN A 253 11.77 24.15 12.39
CA ASN A 253 13.16 24.54 12.12
C ASN A 253 13.38 24.87 10.65
N GLY A 254 12.45 24.47 9.78
CA GLY A 254 12.47 24.76 8.35
C GLY A 254 13.44 23.92 7.52
N VAL A 255 14.26 23.07 8.14
CA VAL A 255 15.20 22.14 7.49
C VAL A 255 14.74 20.70 7.73
N PHE A 256 14.62 19.91 6.66
CA PHE A 256 14.04 18.56 6.66
C PHE A 256 15.08 17.49 6.37
N GLN A 257 14.81 16.23 6.73
CA GLN A 257 15.72 15.11 6.49
C GLN A 257 15.33 14.27 5.29
N TYR A 258 14.03 14.09 5.09
CA TYR A 258 13.47 13.24 4.02
C TYR A 258 12.80 14.06 2.91
N GLY A 259 12.42 15.31 3.18
CA GLY A 259 11.79 16.20 2.20
C GLY A 259 10.40 15.72 1.76
N ILE A 260 9.61 15.13 2.66
CA ILE A 260 8.31 14.49 2.33
C ILE A 260 7.22 15.47 1.86
N TYR A 261 7.40 16.78 2.08
CA TYR A 261 6.42 17.77 1.69
C TYR A 261 6.66 18.23 0.24
N ASN A 262 5.58 18.32 -0.54
CA ASN A 262 5.68 18.67 -1.96
C ASN A 262 6.33 20.03 -2.23
N ASN A 263 6.16 21.00 -1.32
CA ASN A 263 6.69 22.35 -1.43
C ASN A 263 8.12 22.53 -0.89
N VAL A 264 8.76 21.46 -0.39
CA VAL A 264 10.14 21.52 0.11
C VAL A 264 11.12 21.46 -1.06
N LYS A 265 12.03 22.44 -1.09
CA LYS A 265 13.10 22.59 -2.08
C LYS A 265 14.41 22.01 -1.55
N LYS A 266 15.37 21.78 -2.45
CA LYS A 266 16.67 21.15 -2.16
C LYS A 266 17.46 21.86 -1.07
N ASP A 267 17.42 23.19 -1.03
CA ASP A 267 18.10 24.05 -0.05
C ASP A 267 17.55 23.93 1.38
N ARG A 268 16.37 23.31 1.53
CA ARG A 268 15.72 23.07 2.82
C ARG A 268 15.83 21.62 3.28
N ILE A 269 16.70 20.83 2.66
CA ILE A 269 16.93 19.44 3.03
C ILE A 269 18.38 19.31 3.51
N GLU A 270 18.53 18.82 4.74
CA GLU A 270 19.83 18.52 5.34
C GLU A 270 20.59 17.52 4.44
N ASP A 271 21.85 17.80 4.13
CA ASP A 271 22.74 16.88 3.39
C ASP A 271 22.03 16.28 2.15
N PHE A 272 21.57 17.16 1.25
CA PHE A 272 20.77 16.79 0.08
C PHE A 272 21.48 15.78 -0.82
N GLU A 273 22.80 15.83 -0.91
CA GLU A 273 23.61 14.92 -1.75
C GLU A 273 23.45 13.44 -1.34
N ASN A 274 23.19 13.16 -0.06
CA ASN A 274 22.93 11.81 0.45
C ASN A 274 21.44 11.52 0.69
N LEU A 275 20.53 12.41 0.25
CA LEU A 275 19.11 12.28 0.50
C LEU A 275 18.54 10.94 0.00
N ASP A 276 18.88 10.56 -1.23
CA ASP A 276 18.32 9.35 -1.83
C ASP A 276 18.80 8.09 -1.11
N ASN A 277 20.05 8.06 -0.64
CA ASN A 277 20.55 6.97 0.20
C ASN A 277 19.72 6.84 1.48
N ARG A 278 19.41 7.97 2.14
CA ARG A 278 18.57 7.99 3.35
C ARG A 278 17.13 7.57 3.06
N ARG A 279 16.54 8.07 1.97
CA ARG A 279 15.17 7.76 1.56
C ARG A 279 15.01 6.27 1.24
N ILE A 280 15.91 5.71 0.44
CA ILE A 280 15.92 4.28 0.08
C ILE A 280 16.05 3.41 1.33
N ALA A 281 16.91 3.78 2.29
CA ALA A 281 17.13 3.01 3.51
C ALA A 281 15.88 2.87 4.41
N VAL A 282 14.88 3.74 4.23
CA VAL A 282 13.59 3.67 4.96
C VAL A 282 12.42 3.29 4.06
N GLY A 283 12.68 2.87 2.83
CA GLY A 283 11.68 2.44 1.87
C GLY A 283 11.01 3.55 1.06
N LEU A 284 11.44 4.81 1.16
CA LEU A 284 10.91 5.92 0.35
C LEU A 284 11.48 5.88 -1.09
N PRO A 285 10.76 6.42 -2.08
CA PRO A 285 11.31 6.62 -3.43
C PRO A 285 12.44 7.66 -3.41
N PRO A 286 13.42 7.60 -4.34
CA PRO A 286 14.33 8.72 -4.59
C PRO A 286 13.55 10.02 -4.80
N TRP A 287 14.10 11.13 -4.33
CA TRP A 287 13.39 12.41 -4.27
C TRP A 287 12.97 12.88 -5.65
N GLN A 288 13.85 12.81 -6.65
CA GLN A 288 13.50 13.22 -8.01
C GLN A 288 12.44 12.31 -8.63
N LEU A 289 12.53 10.98 -8.40
CA LEU A 289 11.53 10.03 -8.88
C LEU A 289 10.14 10.34 -8.32
N GLU A 290 10.04 10.67 -7.03
CA GLU A 290 8.78 11.08 -6.41
C GLU A 290 8.19 12.35 -7.04
N LYS A 291 9.04 13.36 -7.30
CA LYS A 291 8.60 14.60 -7.98
C LYS A 291 8.11 14.32 -9.39
N ASP A 292 8.83 13.50 -10.15
CA ASP A 292 8.46 13.18 -11.53
C ASP A 292 7.13 12.40 -11.57
N ILE A 293 6.93 11.44 -10.66
CA ILE A 293 5.65 10.72 -10.50
C ILE A 293 4.52 11.71 -10.18
N TYR A 294 4.74 12.62 -9.23
CA TYR A 294 3.75 13.62 -8.86
C TYR A 294 3.35 14.52 -10.05
N GLU A 295 4.31 14.98 -10.83
CA GLU A 295 4.06 15.78 -12.03
C GLU A 295 3.28 15.02 -13.11
N LEU A 296 3.61 13.73 -13.33
CA LEU A 296 2.89 12.88 -14.27
C LEU A 296 1.43 12.63 -13.84
N ILE A 297 1.19 12.35 -12.56
CA ILE A 297 -0.16 12.22 -11.99
C ILE A 297 -0.92 13.52 -12.20
N ARG A 298 -0.30 14.66 -11.86
CA ARG A 298 -0.90 15.98 -12.03
C ARG A 298 -1.32 16.24 -13.48
N LYS A 299 -0.45 15.94 -14.43
CA LYS A 299 -0.73 16.09 -15.87
C LYS A 299 -1.85 15.16 -16.34
N LYS A 300 -1.89 13.93 -15.85
CA LYS A 300 -2.86 12.90 -16.28
C LYS A 300 -4.25 13.13 -15.71
N TYR A 301 -4.36 13.64 -14.48
CA TYR A 301 -5.63 13.71 -13.75
C TYR A 301 -6.10 15.14 -13.40
N GLY A 302 -5.29 16.17 -13.67
CA GLY A 302 -5.72 17.57 -13.59
C GLY A 302 -5.76 18.19 -12.18
N PHE A 303 -4.90 17.73 -11.28
CA PHE A 303 -4.75 18.29 -9.92
C PHE A 303 -3.84 19.52 -9.84
#